data_AF-A0A1W9HEI1-F1
#
_entry.id   AF-A0A1W9HEI1-F1
#
_cell.length_a   1.000
_cell.length_b   1.000
_cell.length_c   1.000
_cell.angle_alpha   90.00
_cell.angle_beta   90.00
_cell.angle_gamma   90.00
#
_symmetry.space_group_name_H-M   'P 1'
#
loop_
_entity.id
_entity.type
_entity.pdbx_description
1 polymer ?
#
loop_
_entity_poly.entity_id
_entity_poly.type
_entity_poly.pdbx_seq_one_letter_code
_entity_poly.pdbx_strand_id
1 'polypeptide(L)' 'MERHEIPADALSDAWVAAIERGDEVVVVRDGVAIADVKPRARPVDIDAIVALRSRLPKLPGTASDFIRDVRDDPRW' A
#
# COMPACT_ATOMS: atom_id res chain seq x y z
N MET A 1 6.47 19.95 -2.95
CA MET A 1 6.18 18.77 -2.14
C MET A 1 5.40 19.25 -0.95
N GLU A 2 4.09 19.27 -1.11
CA GLU A 2 3.13 19.57 -0.04
C GLU A 2 2.51 18.27 0.46
N ARG A 3 2.00 18.28 1.70
CA ARG A 3 1.32 17.14 2.30
C ARG A 3 -0.17 17.44 2.37
N HIS A 4 -0.98 16.56 1.79
CA HIS A 4 -2.43 16.67 1.73
C HIS A 4 -3.08 15.65 2.65
N GLU A 5 -4.02 16.07 3.49
CA GLU A 5 -4.84 15.16 4.28
C GLU A 5 -6.18 14.96 3.60
N ILE A 6 -6.51 13.71 3.30
CA ILE A 6 -7.71 13.35 2.54
C ILE A 6 -8.55 12.38 3.39
N PRO A 7 -9.81 12.72 3.69
CA PRO A 7 -10.72 11.80 4.35
C PRO A 7 -10.93 10.53 3.52
N ALA A 8 -10.93 9.37 4.18
CA ALA A 8 -11.03 8.06 3.54
C ALA A 8 -12.36 7.86 2.77
N ASP A 9 -13.42 8.55 3.21
CA ASP A 9 -14.75 8.58 2.58
C ASP A 9 -14.83 9.56 1.40
N ALA A 10 -13.87 10.48 1.28
CA ALA A 10 -13.78 11.46 0.20
C ALA A 10 -12.67 11.12 -0.83
N LEU A 11 -12.19 9.87 -0.84
CA LEU A 11 -11.15 9.43 -1.78
C LEU A 11 -11.65 9.57 -3.23
N SER A 12 -11.03 10.47 -3.97
CA SER A 12 -11.34 10.79 -5.37
C SER A 12 -10.06 10.93 -6.19
N ASP A 13 -10.15 11.03 -7.52
CA ASP A 13 -8.97 11.13 -8.40
C ASP A 13 -8.02 12.30 -8.07
N ALA A 14 -8.46 13.27 -7.26
CA ALA A 14 -7.64 14.36 -6.76
C ALA A 14 -6.37 13.90 -6.00
N TRP A 15 -6.42 12.77 -5.29
CA TRP A 15 -5.24 12.24 -4.59
C TRP A 15 -4.20 11.69 -5.57
N VAL A 16 -4.64 11.08 -6.68
CA VAL A 16 -3.76 10.58 -7.74
C VAL A 16 -3.03 11.76 -8.39
N ALA A 17 -3.76 12.82 -8.72
CA ALA A 17 -3.18 14.04 -9.28
C ALA A 17 -2.16 14.71 -8.33
N ALA A 18 -2.38 14.66 -7.01
CA ALA A 18 -1.42 15.15 -6.02
C ALA A 18 -0.12 14.31 -6.05
N ILE A 19 -0.25 12.99 -6.06
CA ILE A 19 0.90 12.06 -6.14
C ILE A 19 1.67 12.24 -7.45
N GLU A 20 1.00 12.41 -8.59
CA GLU A 20 1.62 12.64 -9.89
C GLU A 20 2.43 13.95 -9.95
N ARG A 21 2.01 14.99 -9.20
CA ARG A 21 2.77 16.24 -9.06
C ARG A 21 3.96 16.14 -8.11
N GLY A 22 4.11 15.04 -7.39
CA GLY A 22 5.16 14.89 -6.39
C GLY A 22 4.79 15.38 -4.99
N ASP A 23 3.50 15.47 -4.67
CA ASP A 23 3.01 15.76 -3.32
C ASP A 23 2.79 14.47 -2.52
N GLU A 24 2.78 14.56 -1.19
CA GLU A 24 2.44 13.45 -0.29
C GLU A 24 0.95 13.49 0.07
N VAL A 25 0.32 12.34 0.24
CA VAL A 25 -1.09 12.22 0.64
C VAL A 25 -1.19 11.34 1.87
N VAL A 26 -1.85 11.84 2.91
CA VAL A 26 -2.23 11.07 4.09
C VAL A 26 -3.73 10.85 4.10
N VAL A 27 -4.12 9.58 4.10
CA VAL A 27 -5.52 9.18 4.18
C VAL A 27 -5.91 9.13 5.66
N VAL A 28 -6.97 9.85 6.02
CA VAL A 28 -7.45 9.99 7.39
C VAL A 28 -8.85 9.40 7.51
N ARG A 29 -9.13 8.67 8.59
CA ARG A 29 -10.47 8.21 8.96
C ARG A 29 -10.68 8.49 10.44
N ASP A 30 -11.81 9.13 10.78
CA ASP A 30 -12.14 9.51 12.16
C ASP A 30 -11.04 10.32 12.87
N GLY A 31 -10.37 11.20 12.12
CA GLY A 31 -9.25 12.02 12.62
C GLY A 31 -7.93 11.27 12.79
N VAL A 32 -7.87 9.98 12.43
CA VAL A 32 -6.68 9.13 12.52
C VAL A 32 -6.10 8.86 11.14
N ALA A 33 -4.79 9.06 10.98
CA ALA A 33 -4.09 8.67 9.77
C ALA A 33 -4.06 7.14 9.61
N ILE A 34 -4.63 6.63 8.52
CA ILE A 34 -4.72 5.19 8.22
C ILE A 34 -3.81 4.75 7.08
N ALA A 35 -3.37 5.67 6.22
CA ALA A 35 -2.39 5.39 5.18
C ALA A 35 -1.56 6.64 4.84
N ASP A 36 -0.29 6.43 4.49
CA ASP A 36 0.61 7.45 3.98
C ASP A 36 1.03 7.04 2.55
N VAL A 37 0.75 7.91 1.58
CA VAL A 37 1.02 7.69 0.18
C VAL A 37 2.04 8.74 -0.27
N LYS A 38 3.20 8.26 -0.72
CA LYS A 38 4.30 9.11 -1.13
C LYS A 38 4.55 9.02 -2.63
N PRO A 39 4.96 10.12 -3.27
CA PRO A 39 5.33 10.12 -4.67
C PRO A 39 6.57 9.24 -4.85
N ARG A 40 6.55 8.37 -5.86
CA ARG A 40 7.61 7.38 -6.06
C ARG A 40 8.91 8.04 -6.49
N ALA A 41 9.98 7.80 -5.74
CA ALA A 41 11.33 8.23 -6.12
C ALA A 41 12.00 7.33 -7.18
N ARG A 42 11.53 6.08 -7.37
CA ARG A 42 12.03 5.16 -8.40
C ARG A 42 10.90 4.37 -9.05
N PRO A 43 10.94 4.17 -10.38
CA PRO A 43 10.01 3.26 -11.04
C PRO A 43 10.21 1.84 -10.49
N VAL A 44 9.10 1.13 -10.30
CA VAL A 44 9.15 -0.29 -9.96
C VAL A 44 9.36 -1.07 -11.24
N ASP A 45 10.42 -1.86 -11.25
CA ASP A 45 10.72 -2.80 -12.31
C ASP A 45 9.77 -3.99 -12.20
N ILE A 46 8.65 -3.90 -12.92
CA ILE A 46 7.62 -4.95 -12.95
C ILE A 46 8.19 -6.25 -13.51
N ASP A 47 9.08 -6.17 -14.49
CA ASP A 47 9.70 -7.33 -15.11
C ASP A 47 10.64 -8.03 -14.12
N ALA A 48 11.40 -7.27 -13.32
CA ALA A 48 12.20 -7.83 -12.24
C ALA A 48 11.35 -8.49 -11.16
N ILE A 49 10.17 -7.94 -10.82
CA ILE A 49 9.23 -8.57 -9.88
C ILE A 49 8.69 -9.88 -10.44
N VAL A 50 8.29 -9.90 -11.72
CA VAL A 50 7.80 -11.11 -12.38
C VAL A 50 8.91 -12.17 -12.44
N ALA A 51 10.13 -11.78 -12.77
CA ALA A 51 11.30 -12.66 -12.81
C ALA A 51 11.71 -13.18 -11.41
N LEU A 52 11.52 -12.37 -10.37
CA LEU A 52 11.73 -12.81 -8.99
C LEU A 52 10.65 -13.82 -8.58
N ARG A 53 9.38 -13.54 -8.87
CA ARG A 53 8.25 -14.41 -8.53
C ARG A 53 8.38 -15.80 -9.15
N SER A 54 8.94 -15.92 -10.35
CA SER A 54 9.14 -17.23 -10.99
C SER A 54 10.19 -18.10 -10.31
N ARG A 55 11.06 -17.51 -9.48
CA ARG A 55 12.13 -18.20 -8.73
C ARG A 55 11.75 -18.52 -7.28
N LEU A 56 10.68 -17.91 -6.77
CA LEU A 56 10.22 -18.14 -5.41
C LEU A 56 9.29 -19.36 -5.35
N PRO A 57 9.38 -20.17 -4.28
CA PRO A 57 8.41 -21.24 -4.06
C PRO A 57 7.01 -20.64 -3.93
N LYS A 58 6.01 -21.34 -4.49
CA LYS A 58 4.61 -20.95 -4.30
C LYS A 58 4.28 -21.08 -2.82
N LEU A 59 3.80 -20.00 -2.22
CA LEU A 59 3.27 -20.05 -0.86
C LEU A 59 2.06 -21.00 -0.82
N PRO A 60 1.91 -21.80 0.25
CA PRO A 60 0.87 -22.82 0.36
C PRO A 60 -0.55 -22.25 0.50
N GLY A 61 -0.70 -20.94 0.66
CA GLY A 61 -1.98 -20.27 0.83
C GLY A 61 -1.96 -18.82 0.34
N THR A 62 -3.12 -18.18 0.37
CA THR A 62 -3.23 -16.75 0.05
C THR A 62 -2.66 -15.92 1.19
N ALA A 63 -2.38 -14.63 0.93
CA ALA A 63 -2.01 -13.70 1.99
C ALA A 63 -3.09 -13.62 3.08
N SER A 64 -4.36 -13.79 2.73
CA SER A 64 -5.47 -13.80 3.68
C SER A 64 -5.45 -15.03 4.59
N ASP A 65 -5.05 -16.19 4.06
CA ASP A 65 -4.90 -17.41 4.86
C ASP A 65 -3.74 -17.24 5.85
N PHE A 66 -2.60 -16.70 5.39
CA PHE A 66 -1.48 -16.37 6.26
C PHE A 66 -1.85 -15.39 7.38
N ILE A 67 -2.60 -14.32 7.08
CA ILE A 67 -3.03 -13.35 8.09
C ILE A 67 -3.98 -13.99 9.11
N ARG A 68 -4.88 -14.89 8.66
CA ARG A 68 -5.78 -15.63 9.57
C ARG A 68 -4.97 -16.56 10.46
N ASP A 69 -4.03 -17.31 9.91
CA ASP A 69 -3.17 -18.22 10.67
C ASP A 69 -2.36 -17.48 11.74
N VAL A 70 -1.80 -16.31 11.41
CA VAL A 70 -1.06 -15.48 12.38
C VAL A 70 -1.99 -14.90 13.45
N ARG A 71 -3.20 -14.46 13.10
CA ARG A 71 -4.19 -13.94 14.06
C ARG A 71 -4.66 -15.01 15.04
N ASP A 72 -4.83 -16.24 14.55
CA ASP A 72 -5.43 -17.35 15.29
C ASP A 72 -4.36 -18.20 16.02
N ASP A 73 -3.06 -17.96 15.80
CA ASP A 73 -1.95 -18.61 16.52
C ASP A 73 -1.67 -17.86 17.84
N PRO A 74 -1.89 -18.48 19.02
CA PRO A 74 -1.67 -17.84 20.32
C PRO A 74 -0.19 -17.60 20.66
N ARG A 75 0.75 -18.00 19.80
CA ARG A 75 2.19 -17.73 19.94
C ARG A 75 2.65 -16.43 19.28
N TRP A 76 1.80 -15.81 18.47
CA TRP A 76 2.00 -14.50 17.85
C TRP A 76 1.12 -13.46 18.55
#